data_AF-A0AAJ1ZQG3-F1
#
_entry.id   AF-A0AAJ1ZQG3-F1
#
_cell.length_a   1.000
_cell.length_b   1.000
_cell.length_c   1.000
_cell.angle_alpha   90.00
_cell.angle_beta   90.00
_cell.angle_gamma   90.00
#
_symmetry.space_group_name_H-M   'P 1'
#
loop_
_entity.id
_entity.type
_entity.pdbx_description
1 polymer ?
#
loop_
_entity_poly.entity_id
_entity_poly.type
_entity_poly.pdbx_seq_one_letter_code
_entity_poly.pdbx_strand_id
1 'polypeptide(L)'
;MNALPSDEGPVVIAYSEGRKAARGRHEIETQLELARQIAALMGASFAGVFDPAQQYPSNRYLIPDDTLDSHDARRLNLASERDLYGGVVPFPFVATKVVVHGLPPGAREAPAGWAPAFGERVSAIVLPGFSAFTRNDAHAAASRLWRDGAVRLKRPSGIGGAGQAVVADRAALDAQLDDIGDAVLRAEGVVLERDLQNIETLSVGRLRLGDLEASYYGVQRLTTNNHGHQVYGGSDLVVVRGDFDALTRIDMPAEARTAIEQSRAFDEAVSETFDGFFASRRNYDVGNGADARGQAYCGVLEQSWRIGGASGAEIGAFRAFCDDPAVRIVRASTTEVYGANAAVPADACVYYHGIDPQAGEITKYCTVDGERAR
;
A
#
# COMPACT_ATOMS: atom_id res chain seq x y z
N MET A 1 -20.76 37.20 19.69
CA MET A 1 -21.09 36.74 18.32
C MET A 1 -20.87 35.24 18.30
N ASN A 2 -21.94 34.47 18.48
CA ASN A 2 -21.88 33.02 18.32
C ASN A 2 -21.87 32.76 16.82
N ALA A 3 -20.80 32.17 16.30
CA ALA A 3 -20.79 31.62 14.96
C ALA A 3 -21.89 30.55 14.91
N LEU A 4 -22.87 30.74 14.02
CA LEU A 4 -23.81 29.69 13.66
C LEU A 4 -22.98 28.49 13.15
N PRO A 5 -23.31 27.25 13.51
CA PRO A 5 -22.68 26.10 12.88
C PRO A 5 -22.93 26.21 11.38
N SER A 6 -21.85 26.21 10.59
CA SER A 6 -21.95 26.16 9.13
C SER A 6 -22.69 24.87 8.77
N ASP A 7 -23.85 25.02 8.14
CA ASP A 7 -24.73 23.95 7.63
C ASP A 7 -24.12 23.22 6.40
N GLU A 8 -22.79 23.33 6.22
CA GLU A 8 -22.07 22.68 5.16
C GLU A 8 -21.71 21.27 5.62
N GLY A 9 -22.35 20.27 5.01
CA GLY A 9 -22.00 18.86 5.21
C GLY A 9 -20.53 18.58 4.89
N PRO A 10 -20.01 17.41 5.28
CA PRO A 10 -18.60 17.06 5.06
C PRO A 10 -18.22 17.17 3.58
N VAL A 11 -16.96 17.51 3.33
CA VAL A 11 -16.41 17.67 1.98
C VAL A 11 -15.23 16.73 1.77
N VAL A 12 -15.28 15.91 0.73
CA VAL A 12 -14.15 15.06 0.30
C VAL A 12 -13.37 15.76 -0.79
N ILE A 13 -12.05 15.72 -0.70
CA ILE A 13 -11.12 16.40 -1.60
C ILE A 13 -10.03 15.41 -2.05
N ALA A 14 -9.80 15.26 -3.35
CA ALA A 14 -8.66 14.51 -3.86
C ALA A 14 -7.39 15.36 -3.78
N TYR A 15 -6.32 14.81 -3.22
CA TYR A 15 -5.03 15.50 -3.13
C TYR A 15 -4.02 14.75 -4.01
N SER A 16 -3.62 15.36 -5.13
CA SER A 16 -2.81 14.73 -6.18
C SER A 16 -1.44 15.42 -6.33
N GLU A 17 -0.81 15.77 -5.20
CA GLU A 17 0.52 16.39 -5.15
C GLU A 17 1.62 15.40 -4.70
N GLY A 18 1.31 14.10 -4.69
CA GLY A 18 2.21 13.03 -4.27
C GLY A 18 3.54 13.04 -5.03
N ARG A 19 4.62 12.78 -4.27
CA ARG A 19 5.98 12.70 -4.83
C ARG A 19 6.23 11.34 -5.50
N LYS A 20 5.67 10.26 -4.93
CA LYS A 20 5.86 8.88 -5.38
C LYS A 20 4.64 8.32 -6.12
N ALA A 21 3.53 9.05 -6.14
CA ALA A 21 2.33 8.64 -6.83
C ALA A 21 2.60 8.42 -8.33
N ALA A 22 2.02 7.36 -8.89
CA ALA A 22 2.03 7.16 -10.32
C ALA A 22 1.17 8.26 -10.98
N ARG A 23 1.75 8.97 -11.96
CA ARG A 23 1.12 10.13 -12.62
C ARG A 23 0.44 9.78 -13.94
N GLY A 24 0.17 8.49 -14.16
CA GLY A 24 -0.63 8.05 -15.29
C GLY A 24 -2.02 8.68 -15.25
N ARG A 25 -2.59 8.98 -16.41
CA ARG A 25 -3.95 9.52 -16.49
C ARG A 25 -4.94 8.57 -15.84
N HIS A 26 -4.75 7.26 -16.04
CA HIS A 26 -5.58 6.25 -15.41
C HIS A 26 -5.53 6.25 -13.88
N GLU A 27 -4.38 6.55 -13.28
CA GLU A 27 -4.22 6.63 -11.82
C GLU A 27 -4.94 7.85 -11.25
N ILE A 28 -4.80 9.02 -11.90
CA ILE A 28 -5.49 10.25 -11.50
C ILE A 28 -7.01 10.09 -11.60
N GLU A 29 -7.50 9.60 -12.75
CA GLU A 29 -8.94 9.40 -12.94
C GLU A 29 -9.51 8.33 -11.99
N THR A 30 -8.74 7.27 -11.70
CA THR A 30 -9.08 6.27 -10.68
C THR A 30 -9.19 6.91 -9.29
N GLN A 31 -8.21 7.72 -8.88
CA GLN A 31 -8.24 8.41 -7.59
C GLN A 31 -9.49 9.27 -7.46
N LEU A 32 -9.83 10.04 -8.50
CA LEU A 32 -11.00 10.94 -8.49
C LEU A 32 -12.31 10.16 -8.40
N GLU A 33 -12.42 9.04 -9.11
CA GLU A 33 -13.61 8.19 -9.05
C GLU A 33 -13.78 7.56 -7.66
N LEU A 34 -12.72 6.98 -7.12
CA LEU A 34 -12.75 6.38 -5.79
C LEU A 34 -13.01 7.44 -4.69
N ALA A 35 -12.44 8.65 -4.83
CA ALA A 35 -12.73 9.76 -3.94
C ALA A 35 -14.22 10.16 -3.96
N ARG A 36 -14.86 10.17 -5.13
CA ARG A 36 -16.30 10.42 -5.25
C ARG A 36 -17.13 9.33 -4.58
N GLN A 37 -16.73 8.06 -4.70
CA GLN A 37 -17.40 6.95 -4.03
C GLN A 37 -17.26 7.03 -2.51
N ILE A 38 -16.07 7.38 -2.01
CA ILE A 38 -15.86 7.65 -0.58
C ILE A 38 -16.74 8.80 -0.11
N ALA A 39 -16.84 9.89 -0.88
CA ALA A 39 -17.74 11.00 -0.56
C ALA A 39 -19.20 10.53 -0.39
N ALA A 40 -19.69 9.71 -1.32
CA ALA A 40 -21.02 9.13 -1.23
C ALA A 40 -21.21 8.25 0.02
N LEU A 41 -20.22 7.41 0.36
CA LEU A 41 -20.25 6.57 1.57
C LEU A 41 -20.28 7.40 2.86
N MET A 42 -19.65 8.57 2.86
CA MET A 42 -19.61 9.48 4.00
C MET A 42 -20.81 10.43 4.08
N GLY A 43 -21.72 10.40 3.09
CA GLY A 43 -22.76 11.43 2.95
C GLY A 43 -22.19 12.83 2.73
N ALA A 44 -21.00 12.91 2.12
CA ALA A 44 -20.23 14.11 1.86
C ALA A 44 -20.36 14.55 0.39
N SER A 45 -20.12 15.84 0.14
CA SER A 45 -19.94 16.34 -1.23
C SER A 45 -18.50 16.11 -1.69
N PHE A 46 -18.29 15.86 -2.99
CA PHE A 46 -16.96 15.77 -3.58
C PHE A 46 -16.57 17.09 -4.23
N ALA A 47 -15.50 17.73 -3.74
CA ALA A 47 -15.05 19.04 -4.20
C ALA A 47 -14.01 18.99 -5.34
N GLY A 48 -13.70 17.80 -5.87
CA GLY A 48 -12.68 17.64 -6.91
C GLY A 48 -11.26 17.59 -6.36
N VAL A 49 -10.31 18.06 -7.16
CA VAL A 49 -8.89 18.12 -6.79
C VAL A 49 -8.65 19.33 -5.87
N PHE A 50 -7.77 19.14 -4.89
CA PHE A 50 -7.30 20.20 -4.00
C PHE A 50 -6.74 21.39 -4.79
N ASP A 51 -7.28 22.57 -4.52
CA ASP A 51 -6.83 23.86 -5.03
C ASP A 51 -6.35 24.73 -3.85
N PRO A 52 -5.06 25.08 -3.75
CA PRO A 52 -4.55 25.93 -2.68
C PRO A 52 -5.14 27.35 -2.68
N ALA A 53 -5.77 27.80 -3.78
CA ALA A 53 -6.46 29.09 -3.85
C ALA A 53 -7.90 29.02 -3.29
N GLN A 54 -8.46 27.82 -3.13
CA GLN A 54 -9.81 27.61 -2.63
C GLN A 54 -9.83 27.51 -1.10
N GLN A 55 -10.87 28.06 -0.48
CA GLN A 55 -11.14 27.83 0.94
C GLN A 55 -12.02 26.59 1.09
N TYR A 56 -11.59 25.67 1.95
CA TYR A 56 -12.32 24.45 2.29
C TYR A 56 -12.86 24.54 3.72
N PRO A 57 -14.02 23.92 4.01
CA PRO A 57 -14.55 23.89 5.35
C PRO A 57 -13.66 23.06 6.28
N SER A 58 -13.93 23.16 7.59
CA SER A 58 -13.16 22.46 8.62
C SER A 58 -13.43 20.96 8.64
N ASN A 59 -14.65 20.53 8.30
CA ASN A 59 -15.09 19.14 8.17
C ASN A 59 -14.71 18.52 6.82
N ARG A 60 -13.47 18.72 6.39
CA ARG A 60 -12.94 18.15 5.15
C ARG A 60 -12.32 16.77 5.40
N TYR A 61 -12.32 15.95 4.36
CA TYR A 61 -11.70 14.64 4.34
C TYR A 61 -10.87 14.47 3.06
N LEU A 62 -9.57 14.21 3.21
CA LEU A 62 -8.63 14.20 2.10
C LEU A 62 -8.38 12.80 1.56
N ILE A 63 -8.27 12.67 0.23
CA ILE A 63 -7.91 11.41 -0.44
C ILE A 63 -6.57 11.64 -1.14
N PRO A 64 -5.43 11.46 -0.44
CA PRO A 64 -4.13 11.66 -1.03
C PRO A 64 -3.74 10.49 -1.97
N ASP A 65 -3.04 10.82 -3.06
CA ASP A 65 -2.47 9.88 -4.02
C ASP A 65 -1.19 9.20 -3.51
N ASP A 66 -0.59 9.75 -2.45
CA ASP A 66 0.61 9.27 -1.79
C ASP A 66 0.47 9.35 -0.26
N THR A 67 1.31 8.62 0.47
CA THR A 67 1.37 8.79 1.92
C THR A 67 1.99 10.14 2.23
N LEU A 68 1.32 10.93 3.06
CA LEU A 68 1.73 12.29 3.39
C LEU A 68 2.83 12.26 4.47
N ASP A 69 3.65 13.31 4.51
CA ASP A 69 4.57 13.51 5.64
C ASP A 69 4.00 14.52 6.66
N SER A 70 4.68 14.65 7.81
CA SER A 70 4.28 15.59 8.85
C SER A 70 4.28 17.07 8.41
N HIS A 71 5.05 17.43 7.38
CA HIS A 71 5.01 18.79 6.83
C HIS A 71 3.69 19.00 6.07
N ASP A 72 3.31 18.06 5.21
CA ASP A 72 2.03 18.10 4.50
C ASP A 72 0.84 18.06 5.47
N ALA A 73 0.89 17.21 6.50
CA ALA A 73 -0.17 17.13 7.51
C ALA A 73 -0.38 18.48 8.24
N ARG A 74 0.69 19.18 8.62
CA ARG A 74 0.58 20.52 9.22
C ARG A 74 0.02 21.55 8.24
N ARG A 75 0.51 21.55 7.00
CA ARG A 75 0.05 22.48 5.95
C ARG A 75 -1.44 22.30 5.64
N LEU A 76 -1.91 21.04 5.65
CA LEU A 76 -3.28 20.65 5.34
C LEU A 76 -4.17 20.56 6.60
N ASN A 77 -3.63 20.88 7.79
CA ASN A 77 -4.30 20.79 9.09
C ASN A 77 -4.95 19.41 9.36
N LEU A 78 -4.19 18.34 9.11
CA LEU A 78 -4.56 16.96 9.42
C LEU A 78 -4.08 16.61 10.83
N ALA A 79 -4.97 16.08 11.65
CA ALA A 79 -4.72 15.75 13.05
C ALA A 79 -4.88 14.27 13.36
N SER A 80 -5.65 13.52 12.56
CA SER A 80 -5.92 12.11 12.81
C SER A 80 -6.35 11.34 11.57
N GLU A 81 -6.51 10.03 11.71
CA GLU A 81 -7.11 9.14 10.71
C GLU A 81 -8.56 9.53 10.30
N ARG A 82 -9.22 10.42 11.04
CA ARG A 82 -10.55 10.94 10.67
C ARG A 82 -10.50 12.00 9.57
N ASP A 83 -9.31 12.43 9.15
CA ASP A 83 -9.16 13.57 8.24
C ASP A 83 -8.74 13.16 6.82
N LEU A 84 -8.42 11.89 6.58
CA LEU A 84 -7.97 11.40 5.27
C LEU A 84 -8.26 9.92 5.04
N TYR A 85 -8.29 9.48 3.77
CA TYR A 85 -8.17 8.09 3.33
C TYR A 85 -6.72 7.77 2.94
N GLY A 86 -5.92 7.34 3.90
CA GLY A 86 -4.48 7.15 3.72
C GLY A 86 -3.75 7.28 5.05
N GLY A 87 -2.46 7.62 5.00
CA GLY A 87 -1.65 7.82 6.19
C GLY A 87 -0.71 9.02 6.11
N VAL A 88 -0.25 9.40 7.31
CA VAL A 88 0.76 10.42 7.56
C VAL A 88 1.93 9.76 8.27
N VAL A 89 3.15 10.03 7.81
CA VAL A 89 4.39 9.56 8.45
C VAL A 89 5.24 10.74 8.95
N PRO A 90 6.01 10.58 10.03
CA PRO A 90 6.93 11.62 10.48
C PRO A 90 8.13 11.80 9.55
N PHE A 91 8.59 10.71 8.92
CA PHE A 91 9.72 10.73 8.00
C PHE A 91 9.35 10.05 6.67
N PRO A 92 9.62 10.66 5.50
CA PRO A 92 9.21 10.13 4.20
C PRO A 92 9.69 8.72 3.85
N PHE A 93 10.77 8.23 4.47
CA PHE A 93 11.28 6.87 4.26
C PHE A 93 10.40 5.81 4.91
N VAL A 94 9.64 6.14 5.96
CA VAL A 94 8.72 5.22 6.64
C VAL A 94 7.61 4.80 5.66
N ALA A 95 7.25 5.70 4.75
CA ALA A 95 6.32 5.46 3.65
C ALA A 95 6.94 4.72 2.44
N THR A 96 8.07 4.01 2.58
CA THR A 96 8.69 3.25 1.48
C THR A 96 9.11 1.86 1.90
N LYS A 97 9.50 1.02 0.93
CA LYS A 97 9.98 -0.35 1.20
C LYS A 97 11.19 -0.39 2.14
N VAL A 98 11.99 0.68 2.22
CA VAL A 98 13.21 0.67 3.04
C VAL A 98 12.91 0.58 4.53
N VAL A 99 11.69 0.94 4.99
CA VAL A 99 11.35 0.81 6.40
C VAL A 99 11.34 -0.66 6.84
N VAL A 100 11.06 -1.60 5.92
CA VAL A 100 10.83 -3.02 6.23
C VAL A 100 12.05 -3.71 6.83
N HIS A 101 13.26 -3.23 6.52
CA HIS A 101 14.50 -3.88 6.93
C HIS A 101 15.41 -2.95 7.73
N GLY A 102 16.17 -3.55 8.66
CA GLY A 102 17.30 -2.88 9.32
C GLY A 102 18.48 -2.64 8.37
N LEU A 103 19.50 -1.91 8.84
CA LEU A 103 20.74 -1.70 8.09
C LEU A 103 21.67 -2.92 8.21
N PRO A 104 22.57 -3.17 7.24
CA PRO A 104 23.56 -4.23 7.39
C PRO A 104 24.54 -3.91 8.54
N PRO A 105 25.11 -4.92 9.21
CA PRO A 105 26.01 -4.69 10.34
C PRO A 105 27.21 -3.82 9.96
N GLY A 106 27.44 -2.75 10.74
CA GLY A 106 28.52 -1.79 10.52
C GLY A 106 28.16 -0.59 9.66
N ALA A 107 26.97 -0.56 9.06
CA ALA A 107 26.46 0.61 8.34
C ALA A 107 26.30 1.81 9.29
N ARG A 108 26.58 3.00 8.76
CA ARG A 108 26.51 4.27 9.51
C ARG A 108 25.64 5.32 8.84
N GLU A 109 25.33 5.14 7.56
CA GLU A 109 24.54 6.08 6.77
C GLU A 109 23.07 5.65 6.78
N ALA A 110 22.20 6.56 7.19
CA ALA A 110 20.76 6.38 7.24
C ALA A 110 20.06 7.74 7.18
N PRO A 111 18.79 7.79 6.73
CA PRO A 111 18.02 9.03 6.73
C PRO A 111 17.73 9.51 8.15
N ALA A 112 17.46 10.81 8.29
CA ALA A 112 17.01 11.37 9.56
C ALA A 112 15.74 10.66 10.05
N GLY A 113 15.68 10.36 11.35
CA GLY A 113 14.57 9.62 11.96
C GLY A 113 14.70 8.09 11.89
N TRP A 114 15.79 7.56 11.33
CA TRP A 114 16.04 6.11 11.33
C TRP A 114 16.13 5.55 12.77
N ALA A 115 15.38 4.49 13.04
CA ALA A 115 15.32 3.82 14.34
C ALA A 115 15.91 2.41 14.24
N PRO A 116 17.17 2.16 14.65
CA PRO A 116 17.78 0.82 14.55
C PRO A 116 16.98 -0.28 15.24
N ALA A 117 16.40 0.01 16.41
CA ALA A 117 15.58 -0.91 17.17
C ALA A 117 14.32 -1.39 16.43
N PHE A 118 13.80 -0.60 15.47
CA PHE A 118 12.68 -1.02 14.63
C PHE A 118 13.05 -2.22 13.75
N GLY A 119 14.18 -2.12 13.04
CA GLY A 119 14.66 -3.19 12.16
C GLY A 119 14.94 -4.48 12.93
N GLU A 120 15.47 -4.37 14.14
CA GLU A 120 15.67 -5.51 15.05
C GLU A 120 14.34 -6.15 15.44
N ARG A 121 13.34 -5.33 15.82
CA ARG A 121 12.00 -5.79 16.22
C ARG A 121 11.26 -6.51 15.11
N VAL A 122 11.30 -6.01 13.87
CA VAL A 122 10.55 -6.60 12.75
C VAL A 122 11.31 -7.71 12.02
N SER A 123 12.58 -7.96 12.35
CA SER A 123 13.45 -8.91 11.63
C SER A 123 12.90 -10.34 11.51
N ALA A 124 12.08 -10.78 12.47
CA ALA A 124 11.47 -12.12 12.48
C ALA A 124 10.17 -12.24 11.67
N ILE A 125 9.59 -11.12 11.23
CA ILE A 125 8.30 -11.06 10.52
C ILE A 125 8.43 -10.52 9.09
N VAL A 126 9.65 -10.28 8.63
CA VAL A 126 10.02 -9.86 7.28
C VAL A 126 10.95 -10.91 6.65
N LEU A 127 11.19 -10.83 5.34
CA LEU A 127 12.18 -11.71 4.71
C LEU A 127 13.61 -11.38 5.19
N PRO A 128 14.57 -12.32 5.12
CA PRO A 128 15.96 -11.99 5.35
C PRO A 128 16.41 -10.89 4.38
N GLY A 129 16.77 -9.72 4.92
CA GLY A 129 17.07 -8.56 4.10
C GLY A 129 17.65 -7.39 4.88
N PHE A 130 18.04 -6.37 4.13
CA PHE A 130 18.65 -5.14 4.62
C PHE A 130 18.23 -3.95 3.76
N SER A 131 18.11 -2.79 4.39
CA SER A 131 18.07 -1.50 3.73
C SER A 131 19.47 -0.89 3.67
N ALA A 132 19.84 -0.29 2.55
CA ALA A 132 21.16 0.31 2.35
C ALA A 132 21.07 1.67 1.66
N PHE A 133 21.89 2.63 2.13
CA PHE A 133 21.95 4.02 1.62
C PHE A 133 23.31 4.36 0.99
N THR A 134 24.22 3.38 0.92
CA THR A 134 25.51 3.51 0.23
C THR A 134 25.83 2.28 -0.58
N ARG A 135 26.71 2.42 -1.58
CA ARG A 135 27.21 1.28 -2.35
C ARG A 135 27.90 0.23 -1.47
N ASN A 136 28.70 0.69 -0.52
CA ASN A 136 29.44 -0.19 0.38
C ASN A 136 28.48 -1.02 1.24
N ASP A 137 27.44 -0.39 1.79
CA ASP A 137 26.42 -1.09 2.58
C ASP A 137 25.59 -2.04 1.71
N ALA A 138 25.23 -1.64 0.49
CA ALA A 138 24.51 -2.50 -0.45
C ALA A 138 25.34 -3.75 -0.82
N HIS A 139 26.63 -3.59 -1.10
CA HIS A 139 27.55 -4.71 -1.33
C HIS A 139 27.69 -5.61 -0.09
N ALA A 140 27.81 -5.02 1.10
CA ALA A 140 27.93 -5.78 2.34
C ALA A 140 26.65 -6.59 2.63
N ALA A 141 25.48 -6.00 2.40
CA ALA A 141 24.18 -6.67 2.49
C ALA A 141 24.08 -7.84 1.49
N ALA A 142 24.33 -7.57 0.20
CA ALA A 142 24.27 -8.59 -0.85
C ALA A 142 25.25 -9.75 -0.59
N SER A 143 26.49 -9.44 -0.19
CA SER A 143 27.51 -10.46 0.12
C SER A 143 27.11 -11.39 1.27
N ARG A 144 26.28 -10.91 2.20
CA ARG A 144 25.69 -11.75 3.26
C ARG A 144 24.57 -12.60 2.71
N LEU A 145 23.64 -11.99 1.99
CA LEU A 145 22.47 -12.69 1.47
C LEU A 145 22.82 -13.74 0.39
N TRP A 146 23.82 -13.50 -0.47
CA TRP A 146 24.23 -14.48 -1.49
C TRP A 146 24.68 -15.83 -0.93
N ARG A 147 25.08 -15.89 0.35
CA ARG A 147 25.46 -17.15 1.00
C ARG A 147 24.31 -18.14 1.06
N ASP A 148 23.06 -17.67 1.06
CA ASP A 148 21.87 -18.52 1.12
C ASP A 148 20.95 -18.45 -0.11
N GLY A 149 21.38 -17.79 -1.20
CA GLY A 149 20.64 -17.76 -2.46
C GLY A 149 20.65 -16.41 -3.18
N ALA A 150 19.85 -16.28 -4.24
CA ALA A 150 19.70 -15.02 -4.99
C ALA A 150 19.10 -13.91 -4.12
N VAL A 151 19.35 -12.66 -4.54
CA VAL A 151 18.92 -11.45 -3.85
C VAL A 151 17.98 -10.68 -4.76
N ARG A 152 16.87 -10.20 -4.21
CA ARG A 152 15.99 -9.24 -4.84
C ARG A 152 16.35 -7.85 -4.35
N LEU A 153 16.74 -7.00 -5.29
CA LEU A 153 16.88 -5.56 -5.08
C LEU A 153 15.53 -4.90 -5.36
N LYS A 154 15.08 -4.01 -4.46
CA LYS A 154 13.87 -3.20 -4.67
C LYS A 154 14.19 -1.72 -4.49
N ARG A 155 13.68 -0.89 -5.40
CA ARG A 155 13.65 0.56 -5.23
C ARG A 155 12.59 0.95 -4.19
N PRO A 156 12.85 1.98 -3.35
CA PRO A 156 11.96 2.40 -2.27
C PRO A 156 10.53 2.69 -2.74
N SER A 157 10.40 3.37 -3.88
CA SER A 157 9.16 3.93 -4.40
C SER A 157 8.55 3.12 -5.56
N GLY A 158 9.04 1.90 -5.84
CA GLY A 158 8.49 1.05 -6.90
C GLY A 158 7.02 0.69 -6.66
N ILE A 159 6.17 0.70 -7.69
CA ILE A 159 4.73 0.37 -7.58
C ILE A 159 4.42 -0.86 -8.43
N GLY A 160 3.60 -1.78 -7.92
CA GLY A 160 3.08 -2.91 -8.70
C GLY A 160 4.16 -3.83 -9.27
N GLY A 161 5.24 -4.04 -8.53
CA GLY A 161 6.40 -4.84 -8.96
C GLY A 161 7.44 -4.10 -9.81
N ALA A 162 7.16 -2.87 -10.26
CA ALA A 162 8.14 -2.06 -10.98
C ALA A 162 9.33 -1.66 -10.09
N GLY A 163 10.52 -1.53 -10.69
CA GLY A 163 11.73 -1.09 -10.00
C GLY A 163 12.34 -2.16 -9.08
N GLN A 164 12.16 -3.43 -9.42
CA GLN A 164 12.77 -4.55 -8.70
C GLN A 164 13.57 -5.43 -9.67
N ALA A 165 14.66 -6.01 -9.20
CA ALA A 165 15.52 -6.89 -9.99
C ALA A 165 16.10 -8.01 -9.13
N VAL A 166 16.27 -9.20 -9.71
CA VAL A 166 17.05 -10.27 -9.08
C VAL A 166 18.52 -10.05 -9.44
N VAL A 167 19.35 -9.87 -8.42
CA VAL A 167 20.80 -9.67 -8.55
C VAL A 167 21.52 -10.93 -8.04
N ALA A 168 22.00 -11.75 -8.97
CA ALA A 168 22.67 -13.01 -8.65
C ALA A 168 24.14 -12.84 -8.24
N ASP A 169 24.77 -11.72 -8.63
CA ASP A 169 26.19 -11.47 -8.40
C ASP A 169 26.51 -9.97 -8.29
N ARG A 170 27.80 -9.69 -8.05
CA ARG A 170 28.32 -8.34 -7.87
C ARG A 170 28.15 -7.47 -9.11
N ALA A 171 28.30 -8.02 -10.32
CA ALA A 171 28.18 -7.24 -11.55
C ALA A 171 26.72 -6.82 -11.79
N ALA A 172 25.77 -7.72 -11.54
CA ALA A 172 24.35 -7.42 -11.60
C ALA A 172 23.96 -6.34 -10.57
N LEU A 173 24.50 -6.42 -9.35
CA LEU A 173 24.30 -5.38 -8.34
C LEU A 173 24.91 -4.04 -8.75
N ASP A 174 26.16 -4.03 -9.23
CA ASP A 174 26.85 -2.82 -9.70
C ASP A 174 26.02 -2.11 -10.78
N ALA A 175 25.49 -2.87 -11.76
CA ALA A 175 24.65 -2.31 -12.81
C ALA A 175 23.36 -1.66 -12.27
N GLN A 176 22.72 -2.25 -11.26
CA GLN A 176 21.53 -1.67 -10.63
C GLN A 176 21.88 -0.39 -9.84
N LEU A 177 23.00 -0.40 -9.11
CA LEU A 177 23.45 0.76 -8.34
C LEU A 177 23.91 1.90 -9.26
N ASP A 178 24.51 1.59 -10.42
CA ASP A 178 24.87 2.56 -11.45
C ASP A 178 23.63 3.23 -12.05
N ASP A 179 22.58 2.46 -12.37
CA ASP A 179 21.33 3.01 -12.89
C ASP A 179 20.60 3.91 -11.88
N ILE A 180 20.72 3.60 -10.58
CA ILE A 180 20.16 4.43 -9.50
C ILE A 180 20.99 5.70 -9.30
N GLY A 181 22.32 5.57 -9.29
CA GLY A 181 23.25 6.67 -9.01
C GLY A 181 23.37 7.01 -7.52
N ASP A 182 24.57 7.42 -7.10
CA ASP A 182 24.94 7.59 -5.69
C ASP A 182 24.12 8.65 -4.95
N ALA A 183 23.70 9.70 -5.66
CA ALA A 183 22.89 10.78 -5.08
C ALA A 183 21.51 10.26 -4.67
N VAL A 184 20.84 9.51 -5.57
CA VAL A 184 19.52 8.93 -5.32
C VAL A 184 19.64 7.80 -4.28
N LEU A 185 20.66 6.95 -4.38
CA LEU A 185 20.90 5.89 -3.40
C LEU A 185 21.05 6.45 -1.98
N ARG A 186 21.78 7.56 -1.81
CA ARG A 186 21.93 8.21 -0.50
C ARG A 186 20.63 8.83 0.00
N ALA A 187 19.81 9.38 -0.90
CA ALA A 187 18.57 10.06 -0.54
C ALA A 187 17.41 9.10 -0.25
N GLU A 188 17.26 8.04 -1.05
CA GLU A 188 16.09 7.15 -1.02
C GLU A 188 16.41 5.76 -0.48
N GLY A 189 17.65 5.29 -0.65
CA GLY A 189 18.08 3.95 -0.30
C GLY A 189 17.67 2.88 -1.30
N VAL A 190 18.01 1.63 -0.98
CA VAL A 190 17.51 0.41 -1.64
C VAL A 190 17.23 -0.67 -0.60
N VAL A 191 16.35 -1.59 -0.94
CA VAL A 191 16.17 -2.85 -0.20
C VAL A 191 16.90 -3.96 -0.93
N LEU A 192 17.64 -4.77 -0.19
CA LEU A 192 18.17 -6.05 -0.65
C LEU A 192 17.61 -7.13 0.26
N GLU A 193 16.86 -8.07 -0.31
CA GLU A 193 16.25 -9.16 0.45
C GLU A 193 16.38 -10.49 -0.28
N ARG A 194 16.10 -11.59 0.40
CA ARG A 194 16.03 -12.93 -0.20
C ARG A 194 15.05 -12.93 -1.36
N ASP A 195 15.49 -13.41 -2.52
CA ASP A 195 14.57 -13.69 -3.63
C ASP A 195 13.82 -15.00 -3.37
N LEU A 196 12.49 -14.95 -3.52
CA LEU A 196 11.61 -16.11 -3.42
C LEU A 196 11.11 -16.54 -4.80
N GLN A 197 11.00 -17.84 -5.00
CA GLN A 197 10.42 -18.49 -6.16
C GLN A 197 8.94 -18.81 -5.91
N ASN A 198 8.12 -18.69 -6.96
CA ASN A 198 6.68 -18.97 -6.92
C ASN A 198 5.97 -18.28 -5.76
N ILE A 199 6.32 -17.01 -5.53
CA ILE A 199 5.76 -16.21 -4.43
C ILE A 199 4.28 -15.95 -4.67
N GLU A 200 3.46 -16.29 -3.67
CA GLU A 200 2.11 -15.77 -3.53
C GLU A 200 2.18 -14.53 -2.62
N THR A 201 1.59 -13.42 -3.07
CA THR A 201 1.51 -12.21 -2.25
C THR A 201 0.12 -12.09 -1.68
N LEU A 202 0.03 -12.06 -0.35
CA LEU A 202 -1.20 -11.74 0.36
C LEU A 202 -1.26 -10.24 0.65
N SER A 203 -2.45 -9.65 0.45
CA SER A 203 -2.78 -8.31 0.92
C SER A 203 -3.48 -8.43 2.26
N VAL A 204 -2.92 -7.87 3.32
CA VAL A 204 -3.54 -7.78 4.65
C VAL A 204 -3.73 -6.32 5.00
N GLY A 205 -4.92 -5.94 5.45
CA GLY A 205 -5.16 -4.55 5.77
C GLY A 205 -6.27 -4.27 6.75
N ARG A 206 -6.33 -3.00 7.13
CA ARG A 206 -7.33 -2.41 8.01
C ARG A 206 -7.64 -1.01 7.51
N LEU A 207 -8.91 -0.65 7.52
CA LEU A 207 -9.33 0.68 7.14
C LEU A 207 -10.51 1.20 7.97
N ARG A 208 -10.61 2.51 8.07
CA ARG A 208 -11.66 3.25 8.78
C ARG A 208 -12.21 4.38 7.92
N LEU A 209 -13.53 4.45 7.79
CA LEU A 209 -14.26 5.59 7.22
C LEU A 209 -15.36 5.98 8.21
N GLY A 210 -15.24 7.16 8.81
CA GLY A 210 -16.12 7.57 9.92
C GLY A 210 -16.02 6.59 11.09
N ASP A 211 -17.16 6.10 11.55
CA ASP A 211 -17.24 5.09 12.64
C ASP A 211 -17.17 3.65 12.14
N LEU A 212 -17.20 3.44 10.81
CA LEU A 212 -17.10 2.12 10.22
C LEU A 212 -15.63 1.72 10.08
N GLU A 213 -15.33 0.53 10.56
CA GLU A 213 -14.02 -0.09 10.46
C GLU A 213 -14.14 -1.47 9.81
N ALA A 214 -13.18 -1.81 8.96
CA ALA A 214 -13.02 -3.14 8.42
C ALA A 214 -11.55 -3.56 8.37
N SER A 215 -11.35 -4.86 8.31
CA SER A 215 -10.05 -5.50 8.12
C SER A 215 -10.20 -6.63 7.12
N TYR A 216 -9.11 -6.98 6.46
CA TYR A 216 -9.15 -7.96 5.40
C TYR A 216 -7.85 -8.73 5.29
N TYR A 217 -7.95 -9.91 4.69
CA TYR A 217 -6.84 -10.56 4.01
C TYR A 217 -7.29 -10.96 2.62
N GLY A 218 -6.35 -11.20 1.71
CA GLY A 218 -6.66 -11.61 0.36
C GLY A 218 -5.42 -11.95 -0.43
N VAL A 219 -5.61 -12.47 -1.64
CA VAL A 219 -4.50 -12.85 -2.53
C VAL A 219 -4.41 -11.83 -3.66
N GLN A 220 -3.20 -11.38 -3.95
CA GLN A 220 -2.91 -10.54 -5.11
C GLN A 220 -2.84 -11.39 -6.38
N ARG A 221 -3.33 -10.83 -7.48
CA ARG A 221 -3.24 -11.43 -8.81
C ARG A 221 -2.29 -10.63 -9.67
N LEU A 222 -1.54 -11.32 -10.51
CA LEU A 222 -0.78 -10.69 -11.58
C LEU A 222 -1.59 -10.69 -12.87
N THR A 223 -1.31 -9.73 -13.73
CA THR A 223 -1.84 -9.63 -15.09
C THR A 223 -0.73 -9.24 -16.05
N THR A 224 -0.94 -9.49 -17.33
CA THR A 224 -0.01 -9.06 -18.39
C THR A 224 -0.45 -7.68 -18.89
N ASN A 225 0.43 -6.69 -18.81
CA ASN A 225 0.14 -5.36 -19.35
C ASN A 225 0.26 -5.30 -20.89
N ASN A 226 -0.07 -4.15 -21.48
CA ASN A 226 0.02 -3.94 -22.93
C ASN A 226 1.45 -4.01 -23.51
N HIS A 227 2.49 -4.14 -22.67
CA HIS A 227 3.89 -4.33 -23.07
C HIS A 227 4.38 -5.76 -22.88
N GLY A 228 3.51 -6.69 -22.44
CA GLY A 228 3.89 -8.08 -22.18
C GLY A 228 4.55 -8.33 -20.82
N HIS A 229 4.60 -7.34 -19.92
CA HIS A 229 5.17 -7.50 -18.59
C HIS A 229 4.11 -7.97 -17.58
N GLN A 230 4.52 -8.84 -16.65
CA GLN A 230 3.71 -9.17 -15.48
C GLN A 230 3.67 -7.98 -14.52
N VAL A 231 2.48 -7.52 -14.18
CA VAL A 231 2.22 -6.42 -13.26
C VAL A 231 1.09 -6.80 -12.30
N TYR A 232 0.86 -6.00 -11.27
CA TYR A 232 -0.31 -6.14 -10.41
C TYR A 232 -1.61 -6.08 -11.23
N GLY A 233 -2.47 -7.07 -11.06
CA GLY A 233 -3.76 -7.22 -11.77
C GLY A 233 -4.98 -7.13 -10.86
N GLY A 234 -4.79 -6.84 -9.57
CA GLY A 234 -5.87 -6.79 -8.60
C GLY A 234 -5.67 -7.69 -7.38
N SER A 235 -6.65 -7.71 -6.49
CA SER A 235 -6.66 -8.55 -5.29
C SER A 235 -8.06 -9.12 -5.06
N ASP A 236 -8.14 -10.36 -4.60
CA ASP A 236 -9.35 -10.98 -4.08
C ASP A 236 -9.31 -10.96 -2.55
N LEU A 237 -10.19 -10.17 -1.93
CA LEU A 237 -10.20 -9.92 -0.50
C LEU A 237 -11.38 -10.62 0.18
N VAL A 238 -11.13 -11.17 1.36
CA VAL A 238 -12.15 -11.46 2.37
C VAL A 238 -12.11 -10.32 3.37
N VAL A 239 -13.17 -9.51 3.38
CA VAL A 239 -13.26 -8.30 4.20
C VAL A 239 -14.25 -8.54 5.34
N VAL A 240 -13.82 -8.27 6.56
CA VAL A 240 -14.61 -8.41 7.79
C VAL A 240 -14.86 -7.03 8.38
N ARG A 241 -16.11 -6.78 8.79
CA ARG A 241 -16.46 -5.59 9.56
C ARG A 241 -15.86 -5.70 10.97
N GLY A 242 -14.92 -4.82 11.28
CA GLY A 242 -14.17 -4.78 12.54
C GLY A 242 -12.66 -4.79 12.36
N ASP A 243 -11.96 -4.82 13.48
CA ASP A 243 -10.50 -4.82 13.57
C ASP A 243 -9.88 -6.20 13.29
N PHE A 244 -8.56 -6.32 13.43
CA PHE A 244 -7.86 -7.60 13.28
C PHE A 244 -8.36 -8.69 14.26
N ASP A 245 -8.91 -8.33 15.42
CA ASP A 245 -9.50 -9.32 16.34
C ASP A 245 -10.81 -9.87 15.78
N ALA A 246 -11.57 -9.09 15.01
CA ALA A 246 -12.70 -9.60 14.25
C ALA A 246 -12.25 -10.49 13.08
N LEU A 247 -11.19 -10.10 12.37
CA LEU A 247 -10.64 -10.87 11.24
C LEU A 247 -10.14 -12.26 11.69
N THR A 248 -9.43 -12.36 12.80
CA THR A 248 -8.84 -13.64 13.26
C THR A 248 -9.86 -14.69 13.71
N ARG A 249 -11.14 -14.30 13.90
CA ARG A 249 -12.25 -15.18 14.30
C ARG A 249 -12.91 -15.91 13.15
N ILE A 250 -12.68 -15.51 11.90
CA ILE A 250 -13.22 -16.22 10.75
C ILE A 250 -12.33 -17.41 10.37
N ASP A 251 -12.92 -18.40 9.69
CA ASP A 251 -12.17 -19.52 9.14
C ASP A 251 -11.28 -19.05 7.98
N MET A 252 -10.03 -19.50 7.97
CA MET A 252 -9.02 -19.06 7.00
C MET A 252 -7.85 -20.05 6.89
N PRO A 253 -7.12 -20.05 5.76
CA PRO A 253 -5.87 -20.80 5.63
C PRO A 253 -4.82 -20.40 6.67
N ALA A 254 -3.91 -21.32 7.01
CA ALA A 254 -2.87 -21.09 8.02
C ALA A 254 -1.90 -19.99 7.60
N GLU A 255 -1.62 -19.90 6.30
CA GLU A 255 -0.78 -18.89 5.67
C GLU A 255 -1.39 -17.48 5.83
N ALA A 256 -2.71 -17.36 5.64
CA ALA A 256 -3.43 -16.11 5.88
C ALA A 256 -3.38 -15.69 7.35
N ARG A 257 -3.54 -16.65 8.27
CA ARG A 257 -3.40 -16.37 9.72
C ARG A 257 -2.01 -15.84 10.06
N THR A 258 -0.98 -16.48 9.52
CA THR A 258 0.43 -16.06 9.72
C THR A 258 0.67 -14.66 9.15
N ALA A 259 0.17 -14.39 7.94
CA ALA A 259 0.27 -13.08 7.32
C ALA A 259 -0.42 -11.97 8.14
N ILE A 260 -1.57 -12.27 8.77
CA ILE A 260 -2.28 -11.34 9.65
C ILE A 260 -1.49 -11.06 10.92
N GLU A 261 -0.93 -12.10 11.56
CA GLU A 261 -0.12 -11.94 12.77
C GLU A 261 1.13 -11.09 12.49
N GLN A 262 1.83 -11.35 11.39
CA GLN A 262 3.00 -10.56 10.96
C GLN A 262 2.63 -9.12 10.63
N SER A 263 1.55 -8.91 9.87
CA SER A 263 1.09 -7.56 9.53
C SER A 263 0.65 -6.76 10.74
N ARG A 264 -0.03 -7.38 11.72
CA ARG A 264 -0.39 -6.74 12.99
C ARG A 264 0.85 -6.34 13.78
N ALA A 265 1.81 -7.24 13.92
CA ALA A 265 3.06 -6.97 14.64
C ALA A 265 3.87 -5.85 13.96
N PHE A 266 3.89 -5.80 12.63
CA PHE A 266 4.52 -4.73 11.86
C PHE A 266 3.80 -3.39 12.07
N ASP A 267 2.47 -3.37 11.98
CA ASP A 267 1.63 -2.17 12.20
C ASP A 267 1.83 -1.56 13.60
N GLU A 268 1.86 -2.42 14.62
CA GLU A 268 2.13 -2.03 16.01
C GLU A 268 3.55 -1.49 16.16
N ALA A 269 4.55 -2.18 15.59
CA ALA A 269 5.93 -1.72 15.61
C ALA A 269 6.10 -0.33 14.98
N VAL A 270 5.42 -0.06 13.86
CA VAL A 270 5.45 1.26 13.20
C VAL A 270 4.81 2.29 14.12
N SER A 271 3.62 1.98 14.64
CA SER A 271 2.83 2.91 15.45
C SER A 271 3.52 3.29 16.77
N GLU A 272 4.28 2.38 17.37
CA GLU A 272 5.02 2.64 18.61
C GLU A 272 6.39 3.30 18.39
N THR A 273 7.00 3.14 17.21
CA THR A 273 8.34 3.67 16.93
C THR A 273 8.28 5.09 16.38
N PHE A 274 7.31 5.36 15.51
CA PHE A 274 7.29 6.58 14.70
C PHE A 274 6.23 7.55 15.21
N ASP A 275 6.57 8.32 16.23
CA ASP A 275 5.72 9.37 16.80
C ASP A 275 5.17 10.30 15.70
N GLY A 276 3.86 10.50 15.70
CA GLY A 276 3.15 11.28 14.68
C GLY A 276 2.68 10.48 13.47
N PHE A 277 2.94 9.16 13.42
CA PHE A 277 2.31 8.28 12.46
C PHE A 277 0.82 8.08 12.77
N PHE A 278 -0.01 8.19 11.74
CA PHE A 278 -1.41 7.74 11.79
C PHE A 278 -1.89 7.39 10.38
N ALA A 279 -2.81 6.44 10.27
CA ALA A 279 -3.37 6.04 8.99
C ALA A 279 -4.78 5.45 9.17
N SER A 280 -5.70 5.92 8.32
CA SER A 280 -7.06 5.41 8.19
C SER A 280 -7.16 4.25 7.21
N ARG A 281 -6.19 4.10 6.32
CA ARG A 281 -6.06 2.97 5.40
C ARG A 281 -4.67 2.38 5.54
N ARG A 282 -4.61 1.11 5.92
CA ARG A 282 -3.38 0.35 6.17
C ARG A 282 -3.40 -0.93 5.34
N ASN A 283 -2.41 -1.11 4.46
CA ASN A 283 -2.23 -2.33 3.69
C ASN A 283 -0.78 -2.82 3.81
N TYR A 284 -0.62 -4.12 3.99
CA TYR A 284 0.64 -4.83 4.10
C TYR A 284 0.66 -5.95 3.08
N ASP A 285 1.72 -5.99 2.29
CA ASP A 285 1.94 -7.06 1.33
C ASP A 285 2.84 -8.11 1.99
N VAL A 286 2.33 -9.33 2.12
CA VAL A 286 3.04 -10.45 2.76
C VAL A 286 3.37 -11.49 1.70
N GLY A 287 4.65 -11.79 1.55
CA GLY A 287 5.13 -12.81 0.62
C GLY A 287 5.10 -14.17 1.28
N ASN A 288 4.53 -15.16 0.61
CA ASN A 288 4.59 -16.57 0.97
C ASN A 288 5.21 -17.36 -0.19
N GLY A 289 6.35 -17.98 0.04
CA GLY A 289 7.06 -18.70 -1.02
C GLY A 289 8.29 -19.43 -0.50
N ALA A 290 9.09 -19.98 -1.41
CA ALA A 290 10.32 -20.68 -1.06
C ALA A 290 11.52 -20.04 -1.75
N ASP A 291 12.69 -20.07 -1.13
CA ASP A 291 13.93 -19.71 -1.82
C ASP A 291 14.37 -20.80 -2.81
N ALA A 292 15.47 -20.55 -3.53
CA ALA A 292 16.03 -21.49 -4.50
C ALA A 292 16.50 -22.84 -3.88
N ARG A 293 16.59 -22.95 -2.55
CA ARG A 293 16.91 -24.19 -1.83
C ARG A 293 15.64 -24.92 -1.34
N GLY A 294 14.46 -24.37 -1.59
CA GLY A 294 13.19 -24.91 -1.13
C GLY A 294 12.86 -24.56 0.32
N GLN A 295 13.61 -23.67 0.96
CA GLN A 295 13.27 -23.21 2.31
C GLN A 295 12.07 -22.25 2.21
N ALA A 296 11.00 -22.55 2.93
CA ALA A 296 9.81 -21.72 2.98
C ALA A 296 10.03 -20.45 3.81
N TYR A 297 9.47 -19.35 3.34
CA TYR A 297 9.42 -18.06 4.01
C TYR A 297 8.02 -17.46 3.91
N CYS A 298 7.60 -16.81 4.99
CA CYS A 298 6.44 -15.94 5.05
C CYS A 298 6.87 -14.65 5.75
N GLY A 299 6.65 -13.49 5.13
CA GLY A 299 7.05 -12.21 5.73
C GLY A 299 6.53 -10.98 5.01
N VAL A 300 6.38 -9.89 5.76
CA VAL A 300 5.99 -8.58 5.22
C VAL A 300 7.07 -8.11 4.23
N LEU A 301 6.64 -7.81 3.01
CA LEU A 301 7.47 -7.32 1.91
C LEU A 301 7.49 -5.80 1.85
N GLU A 302 6.34 -5.18 2.13
CA GLU A 302 6.12 -3.74 2.06
C GLU A 302 4.80 -3.31 2.70
N GLN A 303 4.65 -1.99 2.87
CA GLN A 303 3.41 -1.34 3.32
C GLN A 303 2.90 -0.34 2.27
N SER A 304 1.60 -0.06 2.32
CA SER A 304 0.96 1.00 1.55
C SER A 304 -0.12 1.72 2.39
N TRP A 305 0.15 2.98 2.74
CA TRP A 305 -0.76 3.87 3.49
C TRP A 305 -1.28 5.03 2.61
N ARG A 306 -1.80 4.68 1.44
CA ARG A 306 -2.37 5.61 0.46
C ARG A 306 -3.48 4.93 -0.33
N ILE A 307 -4.29 5.65 -1.09
CA ILE A 307 -5.18 5.02 -2.06
C ILE A 307 -4.37 4.20 -3.07
N GLY A 308 -4.86 3.02 -3.47
CA GLY A 308 -4.10 2.13 -4.35
C GLY A 308 -4.91 0.96 -4.90
N GLY A 309 -4.20 -0.05 -5.41
CA GLY A 309 -4.78 -1.14 -6.20
C GLY A 309 -5.76 -2.07 -5.46
N ALA A 310 -5.86 -2.00 -4.14
CA ALA A 310 -6.88 -2.74 -3.37
C ALA A 310 -8.12 -1.86 -3.03
N SER A 311 -8.05 -0.54 -3.27
CA SER A 311 -9.06 0.40 -2.80
C SER A 311 -10.43 0.26 -3.44
N GLY A 312 -10.52 -0.25 -4.67
CA GLY A 312 -11.82 -0.58 -5.26
C GLY A 312 -12.56 -1.64 -4.44
N ALA A 313 -11.88 -2.70 -4.00
CA ALA A 313 -12.46 -3.77 -3.18
C ALA A 313 -12.79 -3.27 -1.77
N GLU A 314 -11.92 -2.47 -1.17
CA GLU A 314 -12.14 -1.84 0.14
C GLU A 314 -13.42 -0.99 0.15
N ILE A 315 -13.57 -0.09 -0.83
CA ILE A 315 -14.73 0.79 -0.97
C ILE A 315 -16.00 -0.02 -1.29
N GLY A 316 -15.88 -1.03 -2.15
CA GLY A 316 -16.97 -1.96 -2.45
C GLY A 316 -17.48 -2.67 -1.20
N ALA A 317 -16.58 -3.15 -0.34
CA ALA A 317 -16.94 -3.79 0.93
C ALA A 317 -17.62 -2.82 1.89
N PHE A 318 -17.14 -1.58 2.00
CA PHE A 318 -17.78 -0.55 2.82
C PHE A 318 -19.19 -0.24 2.33
N ARG A 319 -19.41 -0.19 1.01
CA ARG A 319 -20.76 -0.02 0.45
C ARG A 319 -21.69 -1.14 0.92
N ALA A 320 -21.29 -2.40 0.78
CA ALA A 320 -22.09 -3.52 1.26
C ALA A 320 -22.36 -3.47 2.78
N PHE A 321 -21.38 -3.02 3.56
CA PHE A 321 -21.56 -2.82 5.00
C PHE A 321 -22.46 -1.65 5.37
N CYS A 322 -22.50 -0.58 4.59
CA CYS A 322 -23.43 0.53 4.79
C CYS A 322 -24.85 0.14 4.38
N ASP A 323 -25.00 -0.60 3.29
CA ASP A 323 -26.30 -1.02 2.75
C ASP A 323 -27.02 -2.01 3.68
N ASP A 324 -26.29 -2.91 4.34
CA ASP A 324 -26.84 -3.85 5.31
C ASP A 324 -25.96 -3.98 6.56
N PRO A 325 -26.37 -3.41 7.72
CA PRO A 325 -25.66 -3.54 9.00
C PRO A 325 -25.51 -4.98 9.50
N ALA A 326 -26.35 -5.92 9.05
CA ALA A 326 -26.26 -7.33 9.41
C ALA A 326 -25.13 -8.06 8.66
N VAL A 327 -24.65 -7.51 7.54
CA VAL A 327 -23.51 -8.07 6.81
C VAL A 327 -22.23 -7.80 7.60
N ARG A 328 -21.52 -8.89 7.93
CA ARG A 328 -20.28 -8.87 8.71
C ARG A 328 -19.05 -9.29 7.91
N ILE A 329 -19.23 -10.05 6.84
CA ILE A 329 -18.17 -10.57 5.98
C ILE A 329 -18.63 -10.39 4.54
N VAL A 330 -17.73 -9.94 3.66
CA VAL A 330 -17.95 -9.90 2.21
C VAL A 330 -16.70 -10.37 1.48
N ARG A 331 -16.88 -10.90 0.28
CA ARG A 331 -15.77 -11.10 -0.66
C ARG A 331 -15.78 -9.94 -1.62
N ALA A 332 -14.66 -9.26 -1.76
CA ALA A 332 -14.55 -8.12 -2.65
C ALA A 332 -13.28 -8.25 -3.48
N SER A 333 -13.36 -8.01 -4.78
CA SER A 333 -12.20 -8.06 -5.66
C SER A 333 -11.94 -6.72 -6.32
N THR A 334 -10.68 -6.41 -6.56
CA THR A 334 -10.26 -5.41 -7.55
C THR A 334 -9.65 -6.14 -8.73
N THR A 335 -9.88 -5.64 -9.94
CA THR A 335 -9.29 -6.19 -11.16
C THR A 335 -8.81 -5.06 -12.07
N GLU A 336 -7.59 -5.20 -12.58
CA GLU A 336 -7.05 -4.40 -13.69
C GLU A 336 -6.88 -5.28 -14.93
N VAL A 337 -7.52 -4.90 -16.03
CA VAL A 337 -7.45 -5.61 -17.32
C VAL A 337 -6.90 -4.68 -18.38
N TYR A 338 -5.88 -5.14 -19.09
CA TYR A 338 -5.24 -4.41 -20.18
C TYR A 338 -5.76 -4.89 -21.55
N GLY A 339 -5.95 -3.96 -22.48
CA GLY A 339 -6.36 -4.20 -23.86
C GLY A 339 -7.85 -3.98 -24.15
N ALA A 340 -8.19 -4.01 -25.45
CA ALA A 340 -9.49 -3.56 -26.00
C ALA A 340 -10.71 -4.42 -25.71
N ASN A 341 -10.50 -5.64 -25.22
CA ASN A 341 -11.57 -6.63 -25.04
C ASN A 341 -11.69 -7.07 -23.58
N ALA A 342 -11.57 -6.12 -22.64
CA ALA A 342 -11.74 -6.40 -21.23
C ALA A 342 -13.14 -6.99 -20.97
N ALA A 343 -13.19 -8.26 -20.55
CA ALA A 343 -14.43 -8.89 -20.12
C ALA A 343 -14.76 -8.43 -18.71
N VAL A 344 -15.65 -7.44 -18.61
CA VAL A 344 -16.12 -6.90 -17.33
C VAL A 344 -17.41 -7.61 -16.91
N PRO A 345 -17.50 -8.15 -15.68
CA PRO A 345 -18.74 -8.70 -15.14
C PRO A 345 -19.87 -7.67 -15.14
N ALA A 346 -21.10 -8.10 -15.38
CA ALA A 346 -22.26 -7.19 -15.52
C ALA A 346 -22.59 -6.42 -14.23
N ASP A 347 -22.24 -6.99 -13.08
CA ASP A 347 -22.43 -6.45 -11.74
C ASP A 347 -21.18 -5.73 -11.19
N ALA A 348 -20.11 -5.64 -11.99
CA ALA A 348 -18.90 -4.95 -11.58
C ALA A 348 -19.10 -3.43 -11.50
N CYS A 349 -18.51 -2.83 -10.47
CA CYS A 349 -18.39 -1.39 -10.36
C CYS A 349 -17.11 -0.94 -11.07
N VAL A 350 -17.26 -0.49 -12.32
CA VAL A 350 -16.16 0.09 -13.11
C VAL A 350 -15.86 1.48 -12.57
N TYR A 351 -14.61 1.72 -12.21
CA TYR A 351 -14.14 3.04 -11.76
C TYR A 351 -13.08 3.66 -12.68
N TYR A 352 -12.61 2.90 -13.68
CA TYR A 352 -11.84 3.45 -14.78
C TYR A 352 -12.01 2.60 -16.04
N HIS A 353 -12.17 3.26 -17.19
CA HIS A 353 -12.02 2.65 -18.50
C HIS A 353 -11.51 3.71 -19.49
N GLY A 354 -10.40 3.43 -20.17
CA GLY A 354 -9.86 4.35 -21.15
C GLY A 354 -8.50 3.95 -21.68
N ILE A 355 -7.95 4.82 -22.54
CA ILE A 355 -6.61 4.67 -23.11
C ILE A 355 -5.68 5.63 -22.37
N ASP A 356 -4.76 5.07 -21.58
CA ASP A 356 -3.70 5.80 -20.93
C ASP A 356 -2.51 5.97 -21.91
N PRO A 357 -1.89 7.17 -21.99
CA PRO A 357 -0.76 7.40 -22.90
C PRO A 357 0.45 6.49 -22.65
N GLN A 358 0.64 6.00 -21.43
CA GLN A 358 1.73 5.12 -21.05
C GLN A 358 1.26 3.67 -20.96
N ALA A 359 0.15 3.42 -20.29
CA ALA A 359 -0.31 2.05 -20.03
C ALA A 359 -1.09 1.43 -21.21
N GLY A 360 -1.51 2.23 -22.18
CA GLY A 360 -2.44 1.81 -23.24
C GLY A 360 -3.86 1.66 -22.72
N GLU A 361 -4.68 0.88 -23.42
CA GLU A 361 -6.05 0.62 -23.00
C GLU A 361 -6.10 -0.20 -21.72
N ILE A 362 -6.84 0.27 -20.72
CA ILE A 362 -6.96 -0.35 -19.41
C ILE A 362 -8.37 -0.14 -18.84
N THR A 363 -8.88 -1.17 -18.19
CA THR A 363 -10.13 -1.16 -17.43
C THR A 363 -9.86 -1.57 -15.99
N LYS A 364 -10.36 -0.78 -15.03
CA LYS A 364 -10.29 -1.09 -13.61
C LYS A 364 -11.69 -1.15 -13.00
N TYR A 365 -11.97 -2.23 -12.28
CA TYR A 365 -13.27 -2.44 -11.65
C TYR A 365 -13.15 -3.19 -10.33
N CYS A 366 -14.22 -3.17 -9.54
CA CYS A 366 -14.38 -4.05 -8.39
C CYS A 366 -15.68 -4.85 -8.46
N THR A 367 -15.68 -6.02 -7.83
CA THR A 367 -16.88 -6.85 -7.60
C THR A 367 -17.02 -7.10 -6.11
N VAL A 368 -18.25 -7.33 -5.65
CA VAL A 368 -18.54 -7.62 -4.24
C VAL A 368 -19.59 -8.73 -4.17
N ASP A 369 -19.20 -9.88 -3.65
CA ASP A 369 -20.12 -10.98 -3.37
C ASP A 369 -20.57 -10.88 -1.92
N GLY A 370 -21.86 -10.58 -1.74
CA GLY A 370 -22.51 -10.62 -0.45
C GLY A 370 -22.83 -12.06 -0.04
N GLU A 371 -21.84 -12.83 0.42
CA GLU A 371 -22.15 -14.04 1.19
C GLU A 371 -22.83 -13.59 2.50
N ARG A 372 -24.15 -13.79 2.59
CA ARG A 372 -24.85 -13.78 3.88
C ARG A 372 -24.30 -14.97 4.67
N ALA A 373 -23.25 -14.74 5.46
CA ALA A 373 -22.76 -15.73 6.41
C ALA A 373 -23.97 -16.19 7.25
N ARG A 374 -24.38 -17.44 7.05
CA ARG A 374 -25.46 -18.08 7.79
C ARG A 374 -24.97 -18.54 9.15
#